data_AF-A0A968RXY8-F1
#
_entry.id   AF-A0A968RXY8-F1
#
_cell.length_a   1.000
_cell.length_b   1.000
_cell.length_c   1.000
_cell.angle_alpha   90.00
_cell.angle_beta   90.00
_cell.angle_gamma   90.00
#
_symmetry.space_group_name_H-M   'P 1'
#
loop_
_entity.id
_entity.type
_entity.pdbx_description
1 polymer ?
#
loop_
_entity_poly.entity_id
_entity_poly.type
_entity_poly.pdbx_seq_one_letter_code
_entity_poly.pdbx_strand_id
1 'polypeptide(L)'
;MLQDLGGKSYLGILHLWNLDAPLNSQLTLPALERAQVLGVGSLLHLVQALVKRSLKAKVWLITQGAMPAQAWLPEVAQAPAWGMAQAIALEHPDLWGGAIDLSQEGIQEIDELLRELQADPEEDRVAFRKGQRFVLRLVRSPLPASQPQFLRGDSTYLITGGLGALGLKVTNWAIQQRVKYLVLTSRRSPSPQEREILNQMKQGGSRSLRCQGRCY
;
A
#
# COMPACT_ATOMS: atom_id res chain seq x y z
N MET A 1 -29.16 -9.80 9.29
CA MET A 1 -27.72 -10.02 9.58
C MET A 1 -27.09 -8.93 10.44
N LEU A 2 -27.35 -7.63 10.24
CA LEU A 2 -27.16 -6.60 11.31
C LEU A 2 -28.46 -6.27 12.06
N GLN A 3 -29.61 -6.50 11.43
CA GLN A 3 -30.95 -6.37 12.05
C GLN A 3 -31.29 -7.50 13.05
N ASP A 4 -30.41 -8.49 13.21
CA ASP A 4 -30.67 -9.75 13.95
C ASP A 4 -29.81 -9.88 15.22
N LEU A 5 -29.17 -8.79 15.66
CA LEU A 5 -28.35 -8.74 16.88
C LEU A 5 -29.18 -8.69 18.18
N GLY A 6 -30.40 -9.23 18.17
CA GLY A 6 -31.26 -9.33 19.35
C GLY A 6 -31.63 -7.98 19.98
N GLY A 7 -31.83 -6.93 19.18
CA GLY A 7 -32.24 -5.60 19.66
C GLY A 7 -31.12 -4.79 20.36
N LYS A 8 -29.86 -5.25 20.31
CA LYS A 8 -28.74 -4.51 20.88
C LYS A 8 -28.28 -3.39 19.93
N SER A 9 -28.10 -2.20 20.49
CA SER A 9 -27.42 -1.09 19.82
C SER A 9 -25.93 -1.42 19.66
N TYR A 10 -25.35 -1.08 18.52
CA TYR A 10 -23.92 -1.21 18.25
C TYR A 10 -23.34 0.16 17.90
N LEU A 11 -22.09 0.41 18.32
CA LEU A 11 -21.39 1.65 18.05
C LEU A 11 -20.72 1.64 16.65
N GLY A 12 -20.40 0.45 16.13
CA GLY A 12 -19.72 0.28 14.85
C GLY A 12 -19.25 -1.15 14.63
N ILE A 13 -18.41 -1.32 13.62
CA ILE A 13 -17.82 -2.59 13.20
C ILE A 13 -16.30 -2.48 13.30
N LEU A 14 -15.68 -3.38 14.04
CA LEU A 14 -14.23 -3.49 14.15
C LEU A 14 -13.73 -4.56 13.18
N HIS A 15 -12.93 -4.18 12.18
CA HIS A 15 -12.35 -5.10 11.22
C HIS A 15 -10.97 -5.56 11.70
N LEU A 16 -10.91 -6.80 12.19
CA LEU A 16 -9.71 -7.40 12.81
C LEU A 16 -8.98 -8.40 11.91
N TRP A 17 -9.51 -8.75 10.74
CA TRP A 17 -8.93 -9.83 9.90
C TRP A 17 -7.53 -9.50 9.35
N ASN A 18 -7.10 -8.25 9.37
CA ASN A 18 -5.73 -7.91 9.00
C ASN A 18 -4.71 -8.40 10.05
N LEU A 19 -5.13 -8.67 11.30
CA LEU A 19 -4.27 -9.20 12.35
C LEU A 19 -3.82 -10.66 12.08
N ASP A 20 -4.53 -11.38 11.21
CA ASP A 20 -4.14 -12.74 10.79
C ASP A 20 -3.07 -12.74 9.68
N ALA A 21 -2.63 -11.56 9.23
CA ALA A 21 -1.60 -11.45 8.20
C ALA A 21 -0.23 -11.93 8.72
N PRO A 22 0.55 -12.67 7.92
CA PRO A 22 1.87 -13.14 8.31
C PRO A 22 2.84 -11.97 8.46
N LEU A 23 3.81 -12.13 9.37
CA LEU A 23 4.95 -11.22 9.47
C LEU A 23 5.81 -11.29 8.21
N ASN A 24 6.56 -10.22 7.95
CA ASN A 24 7.49 -10.09 6.82
C ASN A 24 8.48 -11.26 6.74
N SER A 25 8.95 -11.76 7.89
CA SER A 25 9.87 -12.90 7.99
C SER A 25 9.25 -14.25 7.57
N GLN A 26 7.92 -14.33 7.51
CA GLN A 26 7.15 -15.53 7.18
C GLN A 26 6.42 -15.39 5.84
N LEU A 27 6.61 -14.28 5.13
CA LEU A 27 5.92 -14.01 3.88
C LEU A 27 6.33 -14.99 2.78
N THR A 28 5.32 -15.65 2.23
CA THR A 28 5.38 -16.40 0.98
C THR A 28 4.32 -15.84 0.03
N LEU A 29 4.43 -16.09 -1.27
CA LEU A 29 3.41 -15.65 -2.23
C LEU A 29 2.00 -16.16 -1.86
N PRO A 30 1.78 -17.45 -1.55
CA PRO A 30 0.45 -17.93 -1.17
C PRO A 30 -0.06 -17.31 0.14
N ALA A 31 0.83 -17.06 1.10
CA ALA A 31 0.44 -16.42 2.36
C ALA A 31 0.06 -14.95 2.15
N LEU A 32 0.76 -14.23 1.27
CA LEU A 32 0.42 -12.86 0.90
C LEU A 32 -0.91 -12.80 0.15
N GLU A 33 -1.16 -13.69 -0.80
CA GLU A 33 -2.43 -13.78 -1.52
C GLU A 33 -3.60 -14.03 -0.54
N ARG A 34 -3.42 -14.94 0.42
CA ARG A 34 -4.41 -15.17 1.47
C ARG A 34 -4.63 -13.94 2.34
N ALA A 35 -3.56 -13.26 2.76
CA ALA A 35 -3.64 -12.02 3.53
C ALA A 35 -4.35 -10.89 2.75
N GLN A 36 -4.20 -10.83 1.43
CA GLN A 36 -4.95 -9.88 0.60
C GLN A 36 -6.44 -10.20 0.55
N VAL A 37 -6.81 -11.48 0.41
CA VAL A 37 -8.22 -11.90 0.38
C VAL A 37 -8.88 -11.65 1.74
N LEU A 38 -8.24 -12.04 2.84
CA LEU A 38 -8.79 -11.90 4.19
C LEU A 38 -8.63 -10.49 4.77
N GLY A 39 -7.59 -9.75 4.40
CA GLY A 39 -7.40 -8.37 4.85
C GLY A 39 -8.23 -7.38 4.03
N VAL A 40 -7.60 -6.75 3.04
CA VAL A 40 -8.24 -5.70 2.21
C VAL A 40 -9.44 -6.22 1.41
N GLY A 41 -9.40 -7.47 0.95
CA GLY A 41 -10.49 -8.08 0.19
C GLY A 41 -11.76 -8.19 1.02
N SER A 42 -11.69 -8.70 2.25
CA SER A 42 -12.86 -8.79 3.12
C SER A 42 -13.37 -7.41 3.55
N LEU A 43 -12.48 -6.44 3.78
CA LEU A 43 -12.85 -5.05 4.07
C LEU A 43 -13.64 -4.42 2.92
N LEU A 44 -13.22 -4.64 1.67
CA LEU A 44 -13.95 -4.22 0.49
C LEU A 44 -15.36 -4.81 0.46
N HIS A 45 -15.50 -6.12 0.63
CA HIS A 45 -16.80 -6.78 0.61
C HIS A 45 -17.70 -6.31 1.76
N LEU A 46 -17.14 -6.05 2.94
CA LEU A 46 -17.87 -5.50 4.08
C LEU A 46 -18.46 -4.13 3.73
N VAL A 47 -17.65 -3.20 3.25
CA VAL A 47 -18.11 -1.84 2.89
C VAL A 47 -19.15 -1.91 1.77
N GLN A 48 -18.91 -2.70 0.74
CA GLN A 48 -19.88 -2.90 -0.34
C GLN A 48 -21.22 -3.46 0.18
N ALA A 49 -21.20 -4.37 1.15
CA ALA A 49 -22.41 -4.91 1.75
C ALA A 49 -23.18 -3.87 2.57
N LEU A 50 -22.47 -3.02 3.33
CA LEU A 50 -23.08 -1.91 4.09
C LEU A 50 -23.74 -0.91 3.15
N VAL A 51 -23.04 -0.51 2.08
CA VAL A 51 -23.56 0.41 1.05
C VAL A 51 -24.80 -0.18 0.36
N LYS A 52 -24.72 -1.42 -0.14
CA LYS A 52 -25.85 -2.08 -0.83
C LYS A 52 -27.11 -2.22 0.04
N ARG A 53 -26.93 -2.29 1.37
CA ARG A 53 -28.03 -2.44 2.33
C ARG A 53 -28.40 -1.13 3.03
N SER A 54 -27.76 -0.01 2.68
CA SER A 54 -27.95 1.30 3.31
C SER A 54 -27.81 1.27 4.84
N LEU A 55 -26.90 0.43 5.35
CA LEU A 55 -26.65 0.29 6.78
C LEU A 55 -25.67 1.36 7.24
N LYS A 56 -26.08 2.13 8.26
CA LYS A 56 -25.24 3.18 8.85
C LYS A 56 -24.45 2.60 10.02
N ALA A 57 -23.28 2.07 9.73
CA ALA A 57 -22.36 1.52 10.72
C ALA A 57 -20.95 2.02 10.42
N LYS A 58 -20.32 2.65 11.41
CA LYS A 58 -18.94 3.11 11.32
C LYS A 58 -18.01 1.90 11.32
N VAL A 59 -17.10 1.83 10.36
CA VAL A 59 -16.11 0.76 10.20
C VAL A 59 -14.76 1.27 10.66
N TRP A 60 -14.17 0.52 11.59
CA TRP A 60 -12.84 0.75 12.14
C TRP A 60 -11.89 -0.33 11.61
N LEU A 61 -10.84 0.09 10.91
CA LEU A 61 -9.78 -0.80 10.42
C LEU A 61 -8.73 -0.96 11.51
N ILE A 62 -8.45 -2.19 11.94
CA ILE A 62 -7.36 -2.50 12.86
C ILE A 62 -6.28 -3.26 12.13
N THR A 63 -5.05 -2.77 12.23
CA THR A 63 -3.85 -3.43 11.73
C THR A 63 -2.80 -3.55 12.84
N GLN A 64 -1.73 -4.29 12.57
CA GLN A 64 -0.61 -4.43 13.50
C GLN A 64 0.72 -4.25 12.77
N GLY A 65 1.51 -3.28 13.20
CA GLY A 65 2.82 -2.99 12.63
C GLY A 65 2.80 -2.53 11.17
N ALA A 66 1.64 -2.22 10.59
CA ALA A 66 1.49 -1.88 9.18
C ALA A 66 1.99 -0.46 8.86
N MET A 67 2.12 0.40 9.88
CA MET A 67 2.58 1.78 9.74
C MET A 67 4.00 1.98 10.31
N PRO A 68 4.88 2.70 9.60
CA PRO A 68 6.27 2.93 10.03
C PRO A 68 6.37 4.06 11.07
N ALA A 69 5.56 4.01 12.13
CA ALA A 69 5.68 4.93 13.25
C ALA A 69 7.07 4.76 13.90
N GLN A 70 7.82 5.88 14.03
CA GLN A 70 9.20 5.92 14.53
C GLN A 70 10.27 5.17 13.69
N ALA A 71 10.12 5.13 12.36
CA ALA A 71 11.15 4.64 11.43
C ALA A 71 11.46 3.12 11.50
N TRP A 72 10.49 2.32 11.92
CA TRP A 72 10.57 0.86 11.81
C TRP A 72 10.11 0.39 10.42
N LEU A 73 10.63 -0.74 9.96
CA LEU A 73 10.12 -1.38 8.73
C LEU A 73 8.70 -1.89 9.01
N PRO A 74 7.70 -1.49 8.20
CA PRO A 74 6.32 -1.90 8.42
C PRO A 74 6.07 -3.34 7.94
N GLU A 75 5.10 -4.01 8.55
CA GLU A 75 4.55 -5.27 8.09
C GLU A 75 3.72 -5.05 6.81
N VAL A 76 4.24 -5.47 5.66
CA VAL A 76 3.72 -5.00 4.37
C VAL A 76 2.44 -5.70 3.93
N ALA A 77 2.15 -6.87 4.51
CA ALA A 77 0.99 -7.70 4.15
C ALA A 77 -0.35 -6.97 4.37
N GLN A 78 -0.39 -6.07 5.36
CA GLN A 78 -1.58 -5.32 5.75
C GLN A 78 -1.67 -3.93 5.10
N ALA A 79 -0.59 -3.46 4.45
CA ALA A 79 -0.53 -2.13 3.86
C ALA A 79 -1.65 -1.81 2.84
N PRO A 80 -2.15 -2.76 2.01
CA PRO A 80 -3.27 -2.50 1.11
C PRO A 80 -4.54 -2.03 1.84
N ALA A 81 -4.77 -2.48 3.08
CA ALA A 81 -5.93 -2.05 3.86
C ALA A 81 -5.88 -0.56 4.20
N TRP A 82 -4.68 0.01 4.40
CA TRP A 82 -4.51 1.45 4.62
C TRP A 82 -4.79 2.29 3.37
N GLY A 83 -4.46 1.76 2.18
CA GLY A 83 -4.90 2.37 0.92
C GLY A 83 -6.43 2.37 0.78
N MET A 84 -7.06 1.26 1.17
CA MET A 84 -8.52 1.14 1.15
C MET A 84 -9.20 2.05 2.19
N ALA A 85 -8.63 2.19 3.39
CA ALA A 85 -9.09 3.14 4.40
C ALA A 85 -9.14 4.57 3.88
N GLN A 86 -8.14 4.99 3.09
CA GLN A 86 -8.16 6.30 2.45
C GLN A 86 -9.33 6.48 1.48
N ALA A 87 -9.67 5.46 0.70
CA ALA A 87 -10.81 5.49 -0.22
C ALA A 87 -12.14 5.54 0.55
N ILE A 88 -12.31 4.70 1.58
CA ILE A 88 -13.52 4.67 2.42
C ILE A 88 -13.75 6.04 3.08
N ALA A 89 -12.70 6.64 3.66
CA ALA A 89 -12.79 7.94 4.31
C ALA A 89 -13.27 9.05 3.36
N LEU A 90 -12.87 9.01 2.09
CA LEU A 90 -13.21 10.02 1.08
C LEU A 90 -14.58 9.77 0.43
N GLU A 91 -14.89 8.52 0.09
CA GLU A 91 -16.08 8.15 -0.69
C GLU A 91 -17.29 7.84 0.19
N HIS A 92 -17.06 7.36 1.42
CA HIS A 92 -18.09 6.93 2.36
C HIS A 92 -17.82 7.46 3.79
N PRO A 93 -17.76 8.78 3.99
CA PRO A 93 -17.48 9.37 5.31
C PRO A 93 -18.49 8.94 6.38
N ASP A 94 -19.74 8.68 6.01
CA ASP A 94 -20.78 8.16 6.92
C ASP A 94 -20.46 6.76 7.47
N LEU A 95 -19.71 5.95 6.72
CA LEU A 95 -19.26 4.61 7.12
C LEU A 95 -17.86 4.60 7.72
N TRP A 96 -17.14 5.71 7.66
CA TRP A 96 -15.76 5.77 8.12
C TRP A 96 -15.66 6.03 9.62
N GLY A 97 -15.14 5.06 10.37
CA GLY A 97 -14.82 5.17 11.79
C GLY A 97 -13.37 5.61 12.03
N GLY A 98 -12.41 4.93 11.40
CA GLY A 98 -10.98 5.23 11.54
C GLY A 98 -10.09 4.03 11.19
N ALA A 99 -8.78 4.26 11.16
CA ALA A 99 -7.75 3.23 11.09
C ALA A 99 -6.81 3.33 12.29
N ILE A 100 -6.58 2.21 12.96
CA ILE A 100 -5.71 2.11 14.13
C ILE A 100 -4.69 1.00 13.88
N ASP A 101 -3.40 1.35 13.93
CA ASP A 101 -2.30 0.39 13.82
C ASP A 101 -1.68 0.10 15.18
N LEU A 102 -1.87 -1.11 15.68
CA LEU A 102 -1.29 -1.59 16.93
C LEU A 102 0.21 -1.91 16.75
N SER A 103 0.93 -1.96 17.86
CA SER A 103 2.30 -2.48 17.90
C SER A 103 2.32 -4.01 17.84
N GLN A 104 3.50 -4.59 17.56
CA GLN A 104 3.69 -6.04 17.63
C GLN A 104 3.49 -6.62 19.05
N GLU A 105 3.46 -5.77 20.08
CA GLU A 105 3.20 -6.12 21.48
C GLU A 105 1.70 -6.12 21.83
N GLY A 106 0.83 -6.05 20.81
CA GLY A 106 -0.57 -5.59 20.84
C GLY A 106 -1.55 -6.09 21.91
N ILE A 107 -1.22 -7.13 22.70
CA ILE A 107 -1.99 -7.48 23.91
C ILE A 107 -1.94 -6.32 24.93
N GLN A 108 -0.82 -5.59 24.98
CA GLN A 108 -0.62 -4.51 25.94
C GLN A 108 -1.37 -3.21 25.57
N GLU A 109 -1.94 -3.12 24.37
CA GLU A 109 -2.55 -1.90 23.83
C GLU A 109 -4.09 -2.01 23.67
N ILE A 110 -4.70 -3.05 24.25
CA ILE A 110 -6.15 -3.26 24.17
C ILE A 110 -6.92 -2.13 24.88
N ASP A 111 -6.44 -1.68 26.03
CA ASP A 111 -7.09 -0.61 26.79
C ASP A 111 -7.00 0.74 26.05
N GLU A 112 -5.87 1.02 25.39
CA GLU A 112 -5.69 2.17 24.50
C GLU A 112 -6.64 2.10 23.31
N LEU A 113 -6.74 0.93 22.66
CA LEU A 113 -7.66 0.70 21.55
C LEU A 113 -9.11 0.97 21.97
N LEU A 114 -9.54 0.42 23.11
CA LEU A 114 -10.90 0.61 23.61
C LEU A 114 -11.19 2.08 23.94
N ARG A 115 -10.22 2.79 24.54
CA ARG A 115 -10.32 4.24 24.80
C ARG A 115 -10.42 5.03 23.49
N GLU A 116 -9.62 4.69 22.50
CA GLU A 116 -9.64 5.36 21.18
C GLU A 116 -10.99 5.16 20.47
N LEU A 117 -11.55 3.94 20.49
CA LEU A 117 -12.84 3.63 19.87
C LEU A 117 -14.04 4.30 20.55
N GLN A 118 -13.91 4.68 21.82
CA GLN A 118 -14.95 5.36 22.59
C GLN A 118 -14.82 6.89 22.55
N ALA A 119 -13.66 7.40 22.13
CA ALA A 119 -13.47 8.82 21.94
C ALA A 119 -14.27 9.31 20.71
N ASP A 120 -14.51 10.62 20.65
CA ASP A 120 -14.88 11.31 19.41
C ASP A 120 -13.62 12.02 18.90
N PRO A 121 -12.67 11.30 18.27
CA PRO A 121 -11.37 11.86 17.99
C PRO A 121 -11.42 12.80 16.78
N GLU A 122 -10.74 13.94 16.88
CA GLU A 122 -10.44 14.79 15.71
C GLU A 122 -9.58 14.07 14.66
N GLU A 123 -8.98 12.93 15.04
CA GLU A 123 -7.99 12.18 14.28
C GLU A 123 -8.48 10.76 14.01
N ASP A 124 -8.51 10.38 12.75
CA ASP A 124 -9.08 9.11 12.29
C ASP A 124 -8.03 8.09 11.84
N ARG A 125 -6.74 8.42 11.97
CA ARG A 125 -5.60 7.58 11.56
C ARG A 125 -4.53 7.59 12.62
N VAL A 126 -4.49 6.52 13.40
CA VAL A 126 -3.70 6.41 14.62
C VAL A 126 -2.78 5.20 14.56
N ALA A 127 -1.62 5.31 15.20
CA ALA A 127 -0.77 4.17 15.50
C ALA A 127 -0.34 4.20 16.97
N PHE A 128 -0.29 3.04 17.61
CA PHE A 128 0.23 2.88 18.96
C PHE A 128 1.60 2.21 18.93
N ARG A 129 2.58 2.77 19.64
CA ARG A 129 3.92 2.17 19.81
C ARG A 129 4.39 2.41 21.24
N LYS A 130 4.69 1.34 21.98
CA LYS A 130 5.27 1.43 23.33
C LYS A 130 4.46 2.35 24.25
N GLY A 131 3.13 2.24 24.19
CA GLY A 131 2.21 3.08 24.97
C GLY A 131 2.07 4.53 24.50
N GLN A 132 2.68 4.90 23.37
CA GLN A 132 2.56 6.24 22.77
C GLN A 132 1.60 6.23 21.58
N ARG A 133 0.75 7.27 21.50
CA ARG A 133 -0.20 7.50 20.41
C ARG A 133 0.42 8.40 19.34
N PHE A 134 0.40 7.95 18.09
CA PHE A 134 0.85 8.69 16.91
C PHE A 134 -0.33 8.94 15.98
N VAL A 135 -0.28 10.06 15.25
CA VAL A 135 -1.28 10.41 14.23
C VAL A 135 -0.61 10.64 12.89
N LEU A 136 -1.28 10.29 11.80
CA LEU A 136 -0.72 10.42 10.46
C LEU A 136 -0.68 11.89 10.02
N ARG A 137 0.50 12.36 9.57
CA ARG A 137 0.70 13.71 9.04
C ARG A 137 1.52 13.68 7.77
N LEU A 138 1.10 14.50 6.81
CA LEU A 138 1.92 14.84 5.66
C LEU A 138 2.78 16.05 6.02
N VAL A 139 4.10 15.87 5.96
CA VAL A 139 5.06 16.94 6.25
C VAL A 139 5.95 17.20 5.05
N ARG A 140 6.46 18.42 4.93
CA ARG A 140 7.42 18.76 3.88
C ARG A 140 8.76 18.10 4.18
N SER A 141 9.22 17.24 3.27
CA SER A 141 10.57 16.65 3.33
C SER A 141 11.54 17.47 2.46
N PRO A 142 12.67 17.97 3.00
CA PRO A 142 13.64 18.69 2.21
C PRO A 142 14.32 17.77 1.19
N LEU A 143 14.57 18.29 -0.01
CA LEU A 143 15.36 17.56 -0.99
C LEU A 143 16.82 17.48 -0.51
N PRO A 144 17.48 16.30 -0.59
CA PRO A 144 18.90 16.19 -0.30
C PRO A 144 19.72 17.14 -1.18
N ALA A 145 20.73 17.79 -0.60
CA ALA A 145 21.57 18.77 -1.31
C ALA A 145 22.40 18.16 -2.45
N SER A 146 22.67 16.85 -2.37
CA SER A 146 23.34 16.08 -3.42
C SER A 146 22.51 14.85 -3.78
N GLN A 147 22.41 14.54 -5.06
CA GLN A 147 21.84 13.28 -5.51
C GLN A 147 22.90 12.18 -5.38
N PRO A 148 22.68 11.12 -4.58
CA PRO A 148 23.57 9.98 -4.57
C PRO A 148 23.66 9.37 -5.97
N GLN A 149 24.85 8.98 -6.41
CA GLN A 149 25.01 8.25 -7.67
C GLN A 149 24.53 6.80 -7.46
N PHE A 150 23.23 6.57 -7.64
CA PHE A 150 22.59 5.28 -7.40
C PHE A 150 22.85 4.25 -8.49
N LEU A 151 23.15 4.69 -9.72
CA LEU A 151 23.25 3.81 -10.87
C LEU A 151 24.72 3.51 -11.21
N ARG A 152 25.05 2.23 -11.23
CA ARG A 152 26.33 1.69 -11.69
C ARG A 152 26.21 1.38 -13.17
N GLY A 153 27.10 1.96 -13.99
CA GLY A 153 27.02 1.86 -15.44
C GLY A 153 27.18 0.43 -15.98
N ASP A 154 27.81 -0.46 -15.22
CA ASP A 154 28.07 -1.87 -15.56
C ASP A 154 27.00 -2.86 -15.02
N SER A 155 25.98 -2.38 -14.32
CA SER A 155 24.87 -3.19 -13.83
C SER A 155 23.72 -3.32 -14.85
N THR A 156 22.89 -4.35 -14.67
CA THR A 156 21.63 -4.53 -15.41
C THR A 156 20.45 -4.09 -14.56
N TYR A 157 19.57 -3.27 -15.14
CA TYR A 157 18.37 -2.74 -14.46
C TYR A 157 17.09 -3.22 -15.14
N LEU A 158 16.15 -3.73 -14.35
CA LEU A 158 14.82 -4.14 -14.78
C LEU A 158 13.82 -3.02 -14.50
N ILE A 159 13.06 -2.61 -15.52
CA ILE A 159 11.98 -1.63 -15.39
C ILE A 159 10.66 -2.33 -15.75
N THR A 160 9.85 -2.58 -14.72
CA THR A 160 8.49 -3.10 -14.90
C THR A 160 7.56 -1.98 -15.37
N GLY A 161 6.64 -2.31 -16.29
CA GLY A 161 5.88 -1.26 -16.99
C GLY A 161 6.78 -0.34 -17.83
N GLY A 162 7.96 -0.81 -18.25
CA GLY A 162 8.98 0.00 -18.92
C GLY A 162 8.53 0.63 -20.25
N LEU A 163 7.46 0.10 -20.85
CA LEU A 163 6.83 0.65 -22.06
C LEU A 163 5.75 1.70 -21.77
N GLY A 164 5.43 1.97 -20.50
CA GLY A 164 4.50 3.02 -20.10
C GLY A 164 5.15 4.41 -20.17
N ALA A 165 4.33 5.46 -20.07
CA ALA A 165 4.79 6.85 -20.16
C ALA A 165 5.90 7.19 -19.14
N LEU A 166 5.75 6.74 -17.88
CA LEU A 166 6.79 6.92 -16.87
C LEU A 166 7.99 5.98 -17.10
N GLY A 167 7.74 4.73 -17.49
CA GLY A 167 8.78 3.74 -17.77
C GLY A 167 9.76 4.20 -18.84
N LEU A 168 9.27 4.80 -19.92
CA LEU A 168 10.11 5.37 -20.99
C LEU A 168 10.95 6.56 -20.51
N LYS A 169 10.38 7.43 -19.66
CA LYS A 169 11.13 8.55 -19.06
C LYS A 169 12.24 8.05 -18.12
N VAL A 170 11.95 7.05 -17.28
CA VAL A 170 12.94 6.42 -16.39
C VAL A 170 14.03 5.71 -17.20
N THR A 171 13.65 5.04 -18.28
CA THR A 171 14.59 4.41 -19.22
C THR A 171 15.54 5.45 -19.82
N ASN A 172 14.99 6.56 -20.34
CA ASN A 172 15.80 7.65 -20.88
C ASN A 172 16.76 8.25 -19.85
N TRP A 173 16.26 8.51 -18.63
CA TRP A 173 17.07 9.00 -17.53
C TRP A 173 18.20 8.03 -17.18
N ALA A 174 17.93 6.71 -17.10
CA ALA A 174 18.95 5.70 -16.84
C ALA A 174 20.05 5.66 -17.92
N ILE A 175 19.68 5.84 -19.20
CA ILE A 175 20.65 5.96 -20.31
C ILE A 175 21.54 7.19 -20.13
N GLN A 176 20.96 8.34 -19.74
CA GLN A 176 21.73 9.55 -19.43
C GLN A 176 22.69 9.35 -18.25
N GLN A 177 22.32 8.50 -17.29
CA GLN A 177 23.19 8.05 -16.19
C GLN A 177 24.22 6.98 -16.61
N ARG A 178 24.36 6.71 -17.92
CA ARG A 178 25.33 5.77 -18.51
C ARG A 178 25.11 4.30 -18.10
N VAL A 179 23.87 3.92 -17.79
CA VAL A 179 23.52 2.51 -17.64
C VAL A 179 23.67 1.79 -18.98
N LYS A 180 24.44 0.70 -19.00
CA LYS A 180 24.71 -0.07 -20.22
C LYS A 180 23.62 -1.10 -20.55
N TYR A 181 22.96 -1.65 -19.54
CA TYR A 181 22.07 -2.80 -19.66
C TYR A 181 20.70 -2.51 -19.04
N LEU A 182 19.66 -2.47 -19.87
CA LEU A 182 18.28 -2.23 -19.47
C LEU A 182 17.35 -3.34 -19.97
N VAL A 183 16.53 -3.86 -19.08
CA VAL A 183 15.47 -4.82 -19.38
C VAL A 183 14.14 -4.15 -19.10
N LEU A 184 13.29 -4.04 -20.12
CA LEU A 184 11.94 -3.48 -20.00
C LEU A 184 10.93 -4.62 -20.06
N THR A 185 10.08 -4.72 -19.05
CA THR A 185 8.98 -5.69 -19.05
C THR A 185 7.63 -5.00 -19.14
N SER A 186 6.73 -5.61 -19.89
CA SER A 186 5.38 -5.12 -20.10
C SER A 186 4.42 -6.27 -20.41
N ARG A 187 3.16 -6.13 -20.02
CA ARG A 187 2.10 -7.09 -20.37
C ARG A 187 1.73 -7.05 -21.87
N ARG A 188 2.05 -5.94 -22.55
CA ARG A 188 1.79 -5.72 -23.97
C ARG A 188 3.08 -5.57 -24.76
N SER A 189 3.02 -5.88 -26.05
CA SER A 189 4.08 -5.57 -27.00
C SER A 189 4.18 -4.06 -27.25
N PRO A 190 5.36 -3.54 -27.61
CA PRO A 190 5.53 -2.12 -27.93
C PRO A 190 4.80 -1.77 -29.23
N SER A 191 4.12 -0.62 -29.21
CA SER A 191 3.51 -0.01 -30.39
C SER A 191 4.59 0.42 -31.41
N PRO A 192 4.24 0.70 -32.67
CA PRO A 192 5.22 1.20 -33.65
C PRO A 192 5.97 2.45 -33.19
N GLN A 193 5.25 3.40 -32.57
CA GLN A 193 5.86 4.63 -32.03
C GLN A 193 6.83 4.33 -30.88
N GLU A 194 6.47 3.41 -29.98
CA GLU A 194 7.35 3.00 -28.88
C GLU A 194 8.57 2.25 -29.38
N ARG A 195 8.44 1.42 -30.42
CA ARG A 195 9.58 0.76 -31.05
C ARG A 195 10.57 1.76 -31.62
N GLU A 196 10.08 2.82 -32.24
CA GLU A 196 10.93 3.88 -32.78
C GLU A 196 11.69 4.59 -31.66
N ILE A 197 11.01 4.97 -30.58
CA ILE A 197 11.63 5.55 -29.38
C ILE A 197 12.71 4.62 -28.81
N LEU A 198 12.42 3.33 -28.67
CA LEU A 198 13.36 2.33 -28.16
C LEU A 198 14.57 2.13 -29.08
N ASN A 199 14.39 2.23 -30.40
CA ASN A 199 15.47 2.13 -31.37
C ASN A 199 16.40 3.34 -31.30
N GLN A 200 15.84 4.55 -31.17
CA GLN A 200 16.62 5.77 -30.94
C GLN A 200 17.43 5.68 -29.64
N MET A 201 16.83 5.17 -28.57
CA MET A 201 17.50 4.96 -27.28
C MET A 201 18.65 3.95 -27.36
N LYS A 202 18.53 2.89 -28.17
CA LYS A 202 19.62 1.92 -28.39
C LYS A 202 20.82 2.57 -29.09
N GLN A 203 20.57 3.44 -30.07
CA GLN A 203 21.62 4.15 -30.80
C GLN A 203 22.32 5.21 -29.92
N GLY A 204 21.63 5.77 -28.93
CA GLY A 204 22.10 6.86 -28.08
C GLY A 204 22.95 6.49 -26.85
N GLY A 205 23.32 5.21 -26.63
CA GLY A 205 24.34 4.87 -25.62
C GLY A 205 24.09 3.62 -24.77
N SER A 206 22.92 2.96 -24.87
CA SER A 206 22.68 1.68 -24.18
C SER A 206 23.16 0.50 -25.03
N ARG A 207 24.08 -0.32 -24.48
CA ARG A 207 24.64 -1.49 -25.18
C ARG A 207 23.60 -2.60 -25.39
N SER A 208 22.65 -2.75 -24.47
CA SER A 208 21.51 -3.64 -24.69
C SER A 208 20.25 -3.14 -24.01
N LEU A 209 19.21 -2.92 -24.81
CA LEU A 209 17.84 -2.67 -24.36
C LEU A 209 16.98 -3.85 -24.82
N ARG A 210 16.58 -4.71 -23.89
CA ARG A 210 15.69 -5.85 -24.17
C ARG A 210 14.29 -5.52 -23.69
N CYS A 211 13.31 -5.68 -24.58
CA CYS A 211 11.90 -5.52 -24.25
C CYS A 211 11.23 -6.89 -24.34
N GLN A 212 10.65 -7.36 -23.24
CA GLN A 212 9.84 -8.57 -23.24
C GLN A 212 8.38 -8.18 -23.02
N GLY A 213 7.54 -8.52 -24.00
CA GLY A 213 6.09 -8.38 -23.95
C GLY A 213 5.45 -9.74 -23.65
N ARG A 214 4.53 -9.76 -22.67
CA ARG A 214 3.83 -10.93 -22.12
C ARG A 214 4.73 -11.88 -21.31
N CYS A 215 4.80 -11.63 -20.01
CA CYS A 215 5.07 -12.67 -19.03
C CYS A 215 3.72 -13.16 -18.51
N TYR A 216 3.45 -14.46 -18.61
CA TYR A 216 2.37 -15.13 -17.89
C TYR A 216 2.90 -15.60 -16.54
#